data_AF-A0A520DB64-F1
#
_entry.id   AF-A0A520DB64-F1
#
_cell.length_a   1.000
_cell.length_b   1.000
_cell.length_c   1.000
_cell.angle_alpha   90.00
_cell.angle_beta   90.00
_cell.angle_gamma   90.00
#
_symmetry.space_group_name_H-M   'P 1'
#
loop_
_entity.id
_entity.type
_entity.pdbx_description
1 polymer ?
#
loop_
_entity_poly.entity_id
_entity_poly.type
_entity_poly.pdbx_seq_one_letter_code
_entity_poly.pdbx_strand_id
1 'polypeptide(L)'
;MNFSYFIAGRIAIKSDRPFSKLIVRIAIAGVMLSLAVMILSIAIIKGFKTEIQDKVRGYLGDVQITRYDLNNSFEHSPFILDSETQKKLKENPDIEYFYPFATKPAILSANDEIEGINFKGVDKNYNWDY
;
A
#
# COMPACT_ATOMS: atom_id res chain seq x y z
N MET A 1 67.69 32.82 11.39
CA MET A 1 66.76 31.78 10.87
C MET A 1 66.36 30.88 12.02
N ASN A 2 65.06 30.78 12.32
CA ASN A 2 64.59 30.08 13.52
C ASN A 2 64.34 28.59 13.19
N PHE A 3 65.38 27.76 13.33
CA PHE A 3 65.38 26.34 12.95
C PHE A 3 64.29 25.53 13.68
N SER A 4 64.04 25.85 14.95
CA SER A 4 62.99 25.23 15.75
C SER A 4 61.59 25.50 15.17
N TYR A 5 61.35 26.70 14.62
CA TYR A 5 60.08 27.03 13.95
C TYR A 5 59.91 26.26 12.64
N PHE A 6 61.00 26.06 11.89
CA PHE A 6 60.99 25.28 10.65
C PHE A 6 60.66 23.79 10.91
N ILE A 7 61.24 23.19 11.96
CA ILE A 7 60.96 21.80 12.36
C ILE A 7 59.53 21.67 12.92
N ALA A 8 59.10 22.60 13.78
CA ALA A 8 57.75 22.60 14.35
C ALA A 8 56.66 22.75 13.29
N GLY A 9 56.83 23.69 12.35
CA GLY A 9 55.90 23.86 11.22
C GLY A 9 55.84 22.61 10.32
N ARG A 10 56.98 21.95 10.11
CA ARG A 10 57.06 20.74 9.28
C ARG A 10 56.40 19.51 9.93
N ILE A 11 56.49 19.38 11.25
CA ILE A 11 55.89 18.25 11.99
C ILE A 11 54.38 18.48 12.20
N ALA A 12 53.95 19.72 12.47
CA ALA A 12 52.54 20.06 12.66
C ALA A 12 51.71 19.90 11.38
N ILE A 13 52.27 20.22 10.22
CA ILE A 13 51.55 20.19 8.94
C ILE A 13 51.54 18.78 8.31
N LYS A 14 52.50 17.91 8.65
CA LYS A 14 52.66 16.58 8.04
C LYS A 14 51.97 15.45 8.82
N SER A 15 50.81 15.74 9.42
CA SER A 15 49.90 14.73 9.98
C SER A 15 48.91 14.26 8.90
N ASP A 16 49.42 13.69 7.82
CA ASP A 16 48.59 12.92 6.89
C ASP A 16 48.20 11.63 7.63
N ARG A 17 47.02 11.61 8.26
CA ARG A 17 46.45 10.41 8.90
C ARG A 17 45.52 9.72 7.89
N PRO A 18 46.02 8.88 6.96
CA PRO A 18 45.18 8.18 5.99
C PRO A 18 44.10 7.32 6.66
N PHE A 19 44.37 6.82 7.88
CA PHE A 19 43.42 6.08 8.70
C PHE A 19 42.13 6.86 9.01
N SER A 20 42.20 8.19 9.19
CA SER A 20 41.02 9.00 9.47
C SER A 20 40.09 9.10 8.25
N LYS A 21 40.65 9.18 7.03
CA LYS A 21 39.88 9.24 5.78
C LYS A 21 39.12 7.93 5.50
N LEU A 22 39.72 6.78 5.80
CA LEU A 22 39.08 5.47 5.63
C LEU A 22 37.87 5.31 6.56
N ILE A 23 38.03 5.63 7.85
CA ILE A 23 36.95 5.53 8.84
C ILE A 23 35.79 6.45 8.48
N VAL A 24 36.07 7.69 8.06
CA VAL A 24 35.04 8.64 7.64
C VAL A 24 34.25 8.11 6.43
N ARG A 25 34.91 7.48 5.45
CA ARG A 25 34.22 6.87 4.29
C ARG A 25 33.31 5.71 4.68
N ILE A 26 33.76 4.84 5.59
CA ILE A 26 32.94 3.73 6.09
C ILE A 26 31.72 4.27 6.85
N ALA A 27 31.91 5.30 7.69
CA ALA A 27 30.81 5.95 8.39
C ALA A 27 29.78 6.56 7.42
N ILE A 28 30.23 7.27 6.38
CA ILE A 28 29.35 7.84 5.35
C ILE A 28 28.61 6.72 4.61
N ALA A 29 29.30 5.63 4.22
CA ALA A 29 28.67 4.48 3.57
C ALA A 29 27.59 3.83 4.45
N GLY A 30 27.85 3.68 5.75
CA GLY A 30 26.86 3.15 6.70
C GLY A 30 25.62 4.04 6.83
N VAL A 31 25.80 5.37 6.92
CA VAL A 31 24.68 6.32 6.96
C VAL A 31 23.90 6.32 5.66
N MET A 32 24.58 6.32 4.51
CA MET A 32 23.93 6.28 3.19
C MET A 32 23.10 5.01 3.03
N LEU A 33 23.64 3.84 3.38
CA LEU A 33 22.91 2.57 3.29
C LEU A 33 21.69 2.56 4.21
N SER A 34 21.85 3.04 5.46
CA SER A 34 20.75 3.11 6.43
C SER A 34 19.61 4.00 5.94
N LEU A 35 19.94 5.18 5.40
CA LEU A 35 18.95 6.10 4.82
C LEU A 35 18.31 5.51 3.56
N ALA A 36 19.08 4.86 2.68
CA ALA A 36 18.55 4.25 1.48
C ALA A 36 17.50 3.18 1.80
N VAL A 37 17.80 2.29 2.75
CA VAL A 37 16.86 1.25 3.19
C VAL A 37 15.62 1.86 3.84
N MET A 38 15.79 2.91 4.66
CA MET A 38 14.67 3.60 5.30
C MET A 38 13.74 4.27 4.27
N ILE A 39 14.30 4.97 3.28
CA ILE A 39 13.54 5.61 2.20
C ILE A 39 12.81 4.56 1.36
N LEU A 40 13.50 3.49 0.99
CA LEU A 40 12.92 2.41 0.19
C LEU A 40 11.75 1.74 0.94
N SER A 41 11.93 1.47 2.22
CA SER A 41 10.88 0.89 3.07
C SER A 41 9.63 1.76 3.11
N ILE A 42 9.78 3.08 3.30
CA ILE A 42 8.66 4.02 3.31
C ILE A 42 7.98 4.09 1.95
N ALA A 43 8.75 4.10 0.85
CA ALA A 43 8.22 4.13 -0.51
C ALA A 43 7.38 2.88 -0.81
N ILE A 44 7.89 1.70 -0.46
CA ILE A 44 7.17 0.43 -0.60
C ILE A 44 5.89 0.45 0.23
N ILE A 45 5.96 0.77 1.52
CA ILE A 45 4.78 0.76 2.39
C ILE A 45 3.71 1.73 1.89
N LYS A 46 4.09 2.94 1.45
CA LYS A 46 3.13 3.90 0.88
C LYS A 46 2.52 3.39 -0.42
N GLY A 47 3.33 2.88 -1.34
CA GLY A 47 2.84 2.33 -2.61
C GLY A 47 1.86 1.17 -2.38
N PHE A 48 2.24 0.20 -1.54
CA PHE A 48 1.37 -0.90 -1.18
C PHE A 48 0.09 -0.44 -0.50
N LYS A 49 0.15 0.54 0.42
CA LYS A 49 -1.03 1.07 1.08
C LYS A 49 -2.02 1.65 0.07
N THR A 50 -1.54 2.46 -0.89
CA THR A 50 -2.37 3.05 -1.92
C THR A 50 -2.97 1.98 -2.82
N GLU A 51 -2.15 1.05 -3.34
CA GLU A 51 -2.62 -0.01 -4.23
C GLU A 51 -3.66 -0.92 -3.58
N ILE A 52 -3.44 -1.32 -2.31
CA ILE A 52 -4.40 -2.12 -1.57
C ILE A 52 -5.69 -1.33 -1.33
N GLN A 53 -5.56 -0.05 -0.96
CA GLN A 53 -6.73 0.79 -0.72
C GLN A 53 -7.58 0.95 -1.98
N ASP A 54 -6.96 1.22 -3.12
CA ASP A 54 -7.65 1.42 -4.39
C ASP A 54 -8.28 0.11 -4.89
N LYS A 55 -7.57 -1.03 -4.78
CA LYS A 55 -8.15 -2.35 -5.10
C LYS A 55 -9.29 -2.75 -4.17
N VAL A 56 -9.16 -2.53 -2.87
CA VAL A 56 -10.22 -2.85 -1.91
C VAL A 56 -11.44 -1.96 -2.15
N ARG A 57 -11.24 -0.68 -2.45
CA ARG A 57 -12.30 0.27 -2.80
C ARG A 57 -12.99 -0.11 -4.11
N GLY A 58 -12.24 -0.50 -5.14
CA GLY A 58 -12.79 -1.01 -6.39
C GLY A 58 -13.54 -2.34 -6.23
N TYR A 59 -13.11 -3.19 -5.29
CA TYR A 59 -13.78 -4.46 -5.01
C TYR A 59 -15.01 -4.33 -4.11
N LEU A 60 -14.99 -3.53 -3.04
CA LEU A 60 -16.13 -3.42 -2.12
C LEU A 60 -17.08 -2.27 -2.47
N GLY A 61 -16.58 -1.25 -3.15
CA GLY A 61 -17.22 0.05 -3.24
C GLY A 61 -17.03 0.89 -1.97
N ASP A 62 -17.27 2.19 -2.08
CA ASP A 62 -17.20 3.12 -0.95
C ASP A 62 -18.29 2.92 0.09
N VAL A 63 -19.48 2.56 -0.39
CA VAL A 63 -20.66 2.38 0.43
C VAL A 63 -21.34 1.10 -0.01
N GLN A 64 -21.60 0.23 0.96
CA GLN A 64 -22.32 -1.02 0.75
C GLN A 64 -23.69 -0.93 1.39
N ILE A 65 -24.72 -1.23 0.60
CA ILE A 65 -26.10 -1.33 1.07
C ILE A 65 -26.40 -2.82 1.19
N THR A 66 -26.47 -3.29 2.43
CA THR A 66 -26.79 -4.69 2.74
C THR A 66 -28.03 -4.74 3.62
N ARG A 67 -28.73 -5.87 3.59
CA ARG A 67 -29.83 -6.11 4.51
C ARG A 67 -29.26 -6.24 5.92
N TYR A 68 -29.79 -5.46 6.86
CA TYR A 68 -29.50 -5.65 8.27
C TYR A 68 -30.18 -6.93 8.76
N ASP A 69 -29.38 -7.91 9.13
CA ASP A 69 -29.82 -9.15 9.76
C ASP A 69 -28.86 -9.56 10.88
N LEU A 70 -29.18 -10.66 11.56
CA LEU A 70 -28.34 -11.23 12.62
C LEU A 70 -27.31 -12.23 12.07
N ASN A 71 -27.16 -12.32 10.74
CA ASN A 71 -26.33 -13.31 10.08
C ASN A 71 -24.96 -12.68 9.73
N ASN A 72 -23.96 -12.91 10.58
CA ASN A 72 -22.60 -12.45 10.33
C ASN A 72 -21.83 -13.41 9.40
N SER A 73 -22.38 -13.64 8.20
CA SER A 73 -21.82 -14.51 7.16
C SER A 73 -21.23 -13.70 6.01
N PHE A 74 -20.34 -14.33 5.24
CA PHE A 74 -19.85 -13.81 3.97
C PHE A 74 -20.92 -13.82 2.86
N GLU A 75 -22.01 -14.56 3.05
CA GLU A 75 -23.19 -14.54 2.20
C GLU A 75 -24.23 -13.60 2.82
N HIS A 76 -24.49 -12.48 2.15
CA HIS A 76 -25.50 -11.52 2.58
C HIS A 76 -26.91 -11.99 2.20
N SER A 77 -27.88 -11.75 3.09
CA SER A 77 -29.27 -12.01 2.78
C SER A 77 -29.77 -11.14 1.62
N PRO A 78 -30.47 -11.72 0.63
CA PRO A 78 -30.99 -10.97 -0.49
C PRO A 78 -32.07 -9.98 -0.03
N PHE A 79 -32.14 -8.84 -0.72
CA PHE A 79 -33.22 -7.88 -0.57
C PHE A 79 -33.50 -7.21 -1.90
N ILE A 80 -34.68 -6.61 -2.01
CA ILE A 80 -35.10 -5.83 -3.17
C ILE A 80 -34.98 -4.37 -2.77
N LEU A 81 -34.21 -3.61 -3.54
CA LEU A 81 -34.11 -2.16 -3.37
C LEU A 81 -35.45 -1.52 -3.74
N ASP A 82 -35.97 -0.64 -2.90
CA ASP A 82 -37.21 0.07 -3.17
C ASP A 82 -37.04 1.09 -4.31
N SER A 83 -38.12 1.31 -5.07
CA SER A 83 -38.09 2.17 -6.27
C SER A 83 -37.74 3.63 -5.94
N GLU A 84 -38.06 4.12 -4.73
CA GLU A 84 -37.75 5.49 -4.31
C GLU A 84 -36.25 5.66 -4.07
N THR A 85 -35.62 4.74 -3.32
CA THR A 85 -34.17 4.71 -3.09
C THR A 85 -33.43 4.54 -4.40
N GLN A 86 -33.88 3.64 -5.27
CA GLN A 86 -33.26 3.46 -6.59
C GLN A 86 -33.29 4.76 -7.42
N LYS A 87 -34.40 5.50 -7.36
CA LYS A 87 -34.53 6.80 -8.04
C LYS A 87 -33.57 7.83 -7.42
N LYS A 88 -33.51 7.93 -6.09
CA LYS A 88 -32.60 8.84 -5.38
C LYS A 88 -31.13 8.56 -5.71
N LEU A 89 -30.74 7.29 -5.81
CA LEU A 89 -29.37 6.92 -6.19
C LEU A 89 -29.03 7.31 -7.63
N LYS A 90 -29.99 7.17 -8.56
CA LYS A 90 -29.81 7.56 -9.97
C LYS A 90 -29.78 9.07 -10.19
N GLU A 91 -30.55 9.82 -9.40
CA GLU A 91 -30.68 11.28 -9.55
C GLU A 91 -29.62 12.06 -8.77
N ASN A 92 -28.81 11.39 -7.92
CA ASN A 92 -27.77 12.03 -7.15
C ASN A 92 -26.51 12.26 -8.00
N PRO A 93 -26.10 13.51 -8.26
CA PRO A 93 -24.91 13.82 -9.05
C PRO A 93 -23.58 13.47 -8.36
N ASP A 94 -23.59 13.28 -7.04
CA ASP A 94 -22.39 12.92 -6.27
C ASP A 94 -22.07 11.41 -6.33
N ILE A 95 -22.94 10.61 -6.95
CA ILE A 95 -22.76 9.17 -7.12
C ILE A 95 -22.29 8.90 -8.55
N GLU A 96 -21.06 8.43 -8.69
CA GLU A 96 -20.50 8.08 -10.00
C GLU A 96 -21.11 6.79 -10.55
N TYR A 97 -21.13 5.73 -9.73
CA TYR A 97 -21.69 4.43 -10.09
C TYR A 97 -22.33 3.74 -8.88
N PHE A 98 -23.36 2.93 -9.14
CA PHE A 98 -23.90 1.98 -8.16
C PHE A 98 -24.29 0.68 -8.88
N TYR A 99 -23.99 -0.47 -8.26
CA TYR A 99 -24.24 -1.78 -8.86
C TYR A 99 -24.83 -2.75 -7.84
N PRO A 100 -25.76 -3.63 -8.25
CA PRO A 100 -26.12 -4.77 -7.43
C PRO A 100 -24.95 -5.77 -7.39
N PHE A 101 -24.74 -6.38 -6.23
CA PHE A 101 -23.74 -7.43 -6.05
C PHE A 101 -24.29 -8.58 -5.21
N ALA A 102 -23.67 -9.75 -5.34
CA ALA A 102 -23.94 -10.90 -4.49
C ALA A 102 -22.63 -11.59 -4.14
N THR A 103 -22.49 -12.09 -2.92
CA THR A 103 -21.31 -12.85 -2.48
C THR A 103 -21.72 -14.23 -2.00
N LYS A 104 -20.94 -15.24 -2.37
CA LYS A 104 -21.17 -16.62 -1.95
C LYS A 104 -19.85 -17.34 -1.71
N PRO A 105 -19.58 -17.82 -0.49
CA PRO A 105 -18.46 -18.70 -0.22
C PRO A 105 -18.57 -19.97 -1.05
N ALA A 106 -17.46 -20.37 -1.65
CA ALA A 106 -17.36 -21.59 -2.45
C ALA A 106 -16.01 -22.27 -2.19
N ILE A 107 -15.92 -23.53 -2.55
CA ILE A 107 -14.66 -24.27 -2.58
C ILE A 107 -14.31 -24.48 -4.04
N LEU A 108 -13.16 -23.98 -4.46
CA LEU A 108 -12.61 -24.22 -5.78
C LEU A 108 -11.68 -25.43 -5.70
N SER A 109 -11.91 -26.42 -6.55
CA SER A 109 -10.99 -27.55 -6.73
C SER A 109 -10.45 -27.53 -8.15
N ALA A 110 -9.13 -27.46 -8.27
CA ALA A 110 -8.40 -27.47 -9.54
C ALA A 110 -7.02 -28.06 -9.34
N ASN A 111 -6.52 -28.86 -10.29
CA ASN A 111 -5.17 -29.43 -10.28
C ASN A 111 -4.79 -30.15 -8.96
N ASP A 112 -5.71 -30.95 -8.40
CA ASP A 112 -5.55 -31.63 -7.10
C ASP A 112 -5.39 -30.70 -5.87
N GLU A 113 -5.61 -29.40 -6.04
CA GLU A 113 -5.66 -28.41 -4.96
C GLU A 113 -7.11 -28.03 -4.63
N ILE A 114 -7.36 -27.70 -3.36
CA ILE A 114 -8.66 -27.29 -2.83
C ILE A 114 -8.47 -25.98 -2.06
N GLU A 115 -9.15 -24.93 -2.51
CA GLU A 115 -9.12 -23.61 -1.87
C GLU A 115 -10.52 -23.08 -1.58
N GLY A 116 -10.68 -22.43 -0.43
CA GLY A 116 -11.89 -21.66 -0.11
C GLY A 116 -11.83 -20.29 -0.76
N ILE A 117 -12.83 -19.97 -1.59
CA ILE A 117 -12.96 -18.68 -2.26
C ILE A 117 -14.27 -17.99 -1.86
N ASN A 118 -14.31 -16.67 -1.96
CA ASN A 118 -15.57 -15.91 -1.88
C ASN A 118 -15.93 -15.41 -3.28
N PHE A 119 -16.97 -15.97 -3.87
CA PHE A 119 -17.37 -15.64 -5.23
C PHE A 119 -18.23 -14.37 -5.22
N LYS A 120 -17.79 -13.33 -5.95
CA LYS A 120 -18.55 -12.09 -6.14
C LYS A 120 -19.26 -12.10 -7.48
N GLY A 121 -20.59 -12.15 -7.45
CA GLY A 121 -21.45 -11.89 -8.60
C GLY A 121 -21.68 -10.39 -8.78
N VAL A 122 -21.50 -9.91 -10.01
CA VAL A 122 -21.78 -8.53 -10.43
C VAL A 122 -22.61 -8.55 -11.71
N ASP A 123 -23.31 -7.44 -11.98
CA ASP A 123 -24.07 -7.31 -13.22
C ASP A 123 -23.17 -6.95 -14.42
N LYS A 124 -23.76 -6.86 -15.61
CA LYS A 124 -23.04 -6.52 -16.85
C LYS A 124 -22.56 -5.07 -16.91
N ASN A 125 -23.11 -4.20 -16.06
CA ASN A 125 -22.79 -2.78 -16.07
C ASN A 125 -21.64 -2.46 -15.11
N TYR A 126 -21.20 -3.45 -14.32
CA TYR A 126 -20.10 -3.30 -13.38
C TYR A 126 -18.83 -2.77 -14.05
N ASN A 127 -18.32 -1.66 -13.53
CA ASN A 127 -17.09 -1.06 -13.99
C ASN A 127 -15.87 -1.80 -13.39
N TRP A 128 -15.00 -2.31 -14.25
CA TRP A 128 -13.77 -3.03 -13.88
C TRP A 128 -12.52 -2.14 -13.84
N ASP A 129 -12.66 -0.85 -14.18
CA ASP A 129 -11.56 0.09 -14.21
C ASP A 129 -11.27 0.59 -12.78
N TYR A 130 -10.38 -0.12 -12.08
CA TYR A 130 -9.87 0.24 -10.74
C TYR A 130 -8.44 -0.29 -10.50
#